data_AF-A0A172XYP2-F1
#
_entry.id   AF-A0A172XYP2-F1
#
_cell.length_a   1.000
_cell.length_b   1.000
_cell.length_c   1.000
_cell.angle_alpha   90.00
_cell.angle_beta   90.00
_cell.angle_gamma   90.00
#
_symmetry.space_group_name_H-M   'P 1'
#
loop_
_entity.id
_entity.type
_entity.pdbx_description
1 polymer ?
#
loop_
_entity_poly.entity_id
_entity_poly.type
_entity_poly.pdbx_seq_one_letter_code
_entity_poly.pdbx_strand_id
1 'polypeptide(L)'
;MIFATNYFNHIKDELPRFNLKLLLNIEDLNNSIFDEVFNILKPNQQEQYIIFKDSEEAKKYRKERNAKLPYVDFNNLPEIFDNVLLQKVILYQKDGETGEAIYDLLSEDRKDQIAQFERKIYEEEKTKKRALMTDEEKKKEKEWWDQYNADPKPRFRGNMGEPDTVDEYILRYGVDPRTGKPETIENFFKNYTIDPKTGMPIPKEKNE
;
A
#
# COMPACT_ATOMS: atom_id res chain seq x y z
N MET A 1 11.08 21.01 9.52
CA MET A 1 11.05 19.85 10.45
C MET A 1 11.34 18.63 9.61
N ILE A 2 12.31 17.79 10.00
CA ILE A 2 12.64 16.56 9.28
C ILE A 2 11.75 15.43 9.82
N PHE A 3 10.83 14.95 8.99
CA PHE A 3 9.89 13.89 9.37
C PHE A 3 10.59 12.57 9.62
N ALA A 4 11.67 12.27 8.90
CA ALA A 4 12.46 11.06 9.04
C ALA A 4 12.92 10.81 10.49
N THR A 5 13.21 11.87 11.26
CA THR A 5 13.63 11.76 12.66
C THR A 5 12.60 11.07 13.57
N ASN A 6 11.30 11.18 13.25
CA ASN A 6 10.23 10.53 14.01
C ASN A 6 10.32 9.00 13.97
N TYR A 7 10.89 8.42 12.91
CA TYR A 7 11.08 6.98 12.80
C TYR A 7 12.14 6.45 13.77
N PHE A 8 13.02 7.31 14.29
CA PHE A 8 14.15 6.92 15.13
C PHE A 8 14.00 7.34 16.59
N ASN A 9 13.18 8.35 16.89
CA ASN A 9 13.00 8.94 18.23
C ASN A 9 12.36 8.01 19.29
N HIS A 10 11.78 6.87 18.91
CA HIS A 10 11.02 5.99 19.82
C HIS A 10 11.57 4.58 19.98
N ILE A 11 12.82 4.35 19.56
CA ILE A 11 13.40 3.02 19.51
C ILE A 11 14.25 2.77 20.76
N LYS A 12 13.89 1.72 21.52
CA LYS A 12 14.46 1.47 22.86
C LYS A 12 15.98 1.27 22.82
N ASP A 13 16.52 0.38 21.99
CA ASP A 13 17.98 0.19 21.83
C ASP A 13 18.41 -0.48 20.50
N GLU A 14 17.49 -1.09 19.74
CA GLU A 14 17.79 -1.81 18.50
C GLU A 14 17.08 -1.19 17.30
N LEU A 15 17.80 -0.93 16.20
CA LEU A 15 17.20 -0.49 14.95
C LEU A 15 16.51 -1.67 14.24
N PRO A 16 15.18 -1.62 14.05
CA PRO A 16 14.49 -2.59 13.22
C PRO A 16 15.05 -2.60 11.80
N ARG A 17 14.88 -3.71 11.10
CA ARG A 17 15.31 -3.88 9.71
C ARG A 17 14.80 -2.79 8.77
N PHE A 18 13.56 -2.35 8.97
CA PHE A 18 12.97 -1.21 8.25
C PHE A 18 13.82 0.06 8.42
N ASN A 19 14.14 0.42 9.66
CA ASN A 19 14.92 1.62 9.99
C ASN A 19 16.36 1.56 9.48
N LEU A 20 17.00 0.37 9.50
CA LEU A 20 18.32 0.18 8.92
C LEU A 20 18.32 0.45 7.40
N LYS A 21 17.31 -0.06 6.69
CA LYS A 21 17.12 0.22 5.25
C LYS A 21 16.74 1.67 4.98
N LEU A 22 15.89 2.26 5.83
CA LEU A 22 15.53 3.68 5.73
C LEU A 22 16.77 4.57 5.85
N LEU A 23 17.64 4.36 6.85
CA LEU A 23 18.91 5.08 6.97
C LEU A 23 19.81 4.88 5.75
N LEU A 24 19.85 3.66 5.20
CA LEU A 24 20.64 3.37 4.00
C LEU A 24 20.11 4.14 2.78
N ASN A 25 18.78 4.25 2.65
CA ASN A 25 18.16 5.02 1.58
C ASN A 25 18.32 6.53 1.79
N ILE A 26 18.25 7.01 3.04
CA ILE A 26 18.54 8.41 3.36
C ILE A 26 19.98 8.72 2.95
N GLU A 27 20.96 7.90 3.33
CA GLU A 27 22.36 8.07 2.90
C GLU A 27 22.50 8.07 1.38
N ASP A 28 21.87 7.12 0.69
CA ASP A 28 22.01 6.96 -0.76
C ASP A 28 21.26 8.02 -1.60
N LEU A 29 20.07 8.46 -1.14
CA LEU A 29 19.10 9.24 -1.94
C LEU A 29 18.84 10.64 -1.38
N ASN A 30 19.01 10.84 -0.08
CA ASN A 30 18.75 12.10 0.62
C ASN A 30 19.88 12.41 1.61
N ASN A 31 21.12 12.38 1.10
CA ASN A 31 22.31 12.51 1.93
C ASN A 31 22.33 13.84 2.72
N SER A 32 21.57 14.84 2.27
CA SER A 32 21.48 16.16 2.91
C SER A 32 20.99 16.12 4.36
N ILE A 33 20.14 15.16 4.72
CA ILE A 33 19.62 15.00 6.09
C ILE A 33 20.28 13.85 6.86
N PHE A 34 21.20 13.12 6.22
CA PHE A 34 21.75 11.89 6.78
C PHE A 34 22.43 12.14 8.13
N ASP A 35 23.32 13.13 8.22
CA ASP A 35 24.02 13.44 9.47
C ASP A 35 23.05 13.83 10.58
N GLU A 36 22.01 14.61 10.26
CA GLU A 36 21.00 15.02 11.25
C GLU A 36 20.25 13.79 11.79
N VAL A 37 19.82 12.87 10.92
CA VAL A 37 19.12 11.64 11.31
C VAL A 37 20.05 10.63 11.98
N PHE A 38 21.32 10.56 11.60
CA PHE A 38 22.28 9.64 12.19
C PHE A 38 22.71 10.09 13.60
N ASN A 39 22.79 11.41 13.84
CA ASN A 39 23.24 11.97 15.11
C ASN A 39 22.20 11.90 16.24
N ILE A 40 20.91 11.70 15.95
CA ILE A 40 19.89 11.44 17.00
C ILE A 40 19.95 10.01 17.53
N LEU A 41 20.62 9.11 16.81
CA LEU A 41 20.73 7.70 17.20
C LEU A 41 21.66 7.55 18.40
N LYS A 42 21.35 6.57 19.25
CA LYS A 42 22.28 6.15 20.32
C LYS A 42 23.54 5.51 19.71
N PRO A 43 24.69 5.52 20.41
CA PRO A 43 25.93 4.94 19.88
C PRO A 43 25.82 3.48 19.44
N ASN A 44 25.05 2.65 20.17
CA ASN A 44 24.80 1.25 19.80
C ASN A 44 23.95 1.11 18.52
N GLN A 45 23.01 2.04 18.28
CA GLN A 45 22.21 2.08 17.06
C GLN A 45 23.04 2.53 15.85
N GLN A 46 23.94 3.50 16.07
CA GLN A 46 24.91 3.92 15.06
C GLN A 46 25.82 2.74 14.65
N GLU A 47 26.32 1.98 15.63
CA GLU A 47 27.12 0.79 15.37
C GLU A 47 26.34 -0.29 14.60
N GLN A 48 25.09 -0.55 14.97
CA GLN A 48 24.21 -1.47 14.23
C GLN A 48 24.05 -1.05 12.76
N TYR A 49 23.88 0.25 12.50
CA TYR A 49 23.79 0.76 11.14
C TYR A 49 25.10 0.59 10.37
N ILE A 50 26.25 0.91 10.98
CA ILE A 50 27.57 0.76 10.34
C ILE A 50 27.80 -0.72 9.94
N ILE A 51 27.53 -1.65 10.87
CA ILE A 51 27.64 -3.09 10.59
C ILE A 51 26.67 -3.52 9.48
N PHE A 52 25.43 -3.06 9.53
CA PHE A 52 24.43 -3.37 8.51
C PHE A 52 24.86 -2.84 7.13
N LYS A 53 25.32 -1.59 7.05
CA LYS A 53 25.71 -0.92 5.80
C LYS A 53 26.78 -1.71 5.03
N ASP A 54 27.73 -2.30 5.74
CA ASP A 54 28.83 -3.09 5.16
C ASP A 54 28.46 -4.56 4.90
N SER A 55 27.31 -5.01 5.40
CA SER A 55 26.84 -6.39 5.25
C SER A 55 26.47 -6.75 3.81
N GLU A 56 26.54 -8.05 3.49
CA GLU A 56 26.02 -8.59 2.23
C GLU A 56 24.52 -8.36 2.06
N GLU A 57 23.79 -8.24 3.16
CA GLU A 57 22.37 -7.92 3.13
C GLU A 57 22.10 -6.52 2.57
N ALA A 58 22.82 -5.50 3.05
CA ALA A 58 22.67 -4.14 2.55
C ALA A 58 23.10 -4.02 1.07
N LYS A 59 24.18 -4.71 0.68
CA LYS A 59 24.61 -4.78 -0.74
C LYS A 59 23.55 -5.40 -1.62
N LYS A 60 22.97 -6.54 -1.19
CA LYS A 60 21.88 -7.21 -1.91
C LYS A 60 20.66 -6.30 -2.01
N TYR A 61 20.27 -5.65 -0.92
CA TYR A 61 19.14 -4.72 -0.90
C TYR A 61 19.34 -3.55 -1.88
N ARG A 62 20.50 -2.87 -1.86
CA ARG A 62 20.82 -1.80 -2.83
C ARG A 62 20.73 -2.30 -4.27
N LYS A 63 21.28 -3.48 -4.56
CA LYS A 63 21.23 -4.08 -5.90
C LYS A 63 19.78 -4.35 -6.34
N GLU A 64 18.95 -4.92 -5.46
CA GLU A 64 17.54 -5.19 -5.75
C GLU A 64 16.73 -3.91 -5.92
N ARG A 65 16.93 -2.91 -5.05
CA ARG A 65 16.32 -1.57 -5.16
C ARG A 65 16.67 -0.92 -6.50
N ASN A 66 17.95 -0.86 -6.85
CA ASN A 66 18.42 -0.23 -8.08
C ASN A 66 18.01 -0.99 -9.35
N ALA A 67 17.69 -2.29 -9.24
CA ALA A 67 17.13 -3.05 -10.35
C ALA A 67 15.62 -2.80 -10.56
N LYS A 68 14.90 -2.44 -9.50
CA LYS A 68 13.45 -2.17 -9.54
C LYS A 68 13.12 -0.71 -9.84
N LEU A 69 13.89 0.21 -9.27
CA LEU A 69 13.61 1.65 -9.34
C LEU A 69 14.43 2.31 -10.46
N PRO A 70 13.81 3.19 -11.25
CA PRO A 70 14.51 3.91 -12.31
C PRO A 70 15.48 4.93 -11.71
N TYR A 71 16.62 5.17 -12.36
CA TYR A 71 17.55 6.20 -11.90
C TYR A 71 16.93 7.61 -11.90
N VAL A 72 17.09 8.30 -10.77
CA VAL A 72 16.74 9.70 -10.52
C VAL A 72 17.87 10.33 -9.72
N ASP A 73 18.34 11.51 -10.16
CA ASP A 73 19.32 12.30 -9.40
C ASP A 73 18.59 13.22 -8.41
N PHE A 74 18.38 12.72 -7.20
CA PHE A 74 17.67 13.47 -6.14
C PHE A 74 18.46 14.69 -5.64
N ASN A 75 19.77 14.77 -5.89
CA ASN A 75 20.58 15.92 -5.49
C ASN A 75 20.39 17.13 -6.42
N ASN A 76 19.86 16.90 -7.62
CA ASN A 76 19.71 17.93 -8.66
C ASN A 76 18.32 17.91 -9.28
N LEU A 77 17.29 17.88 -8.43
CA LEU A 77 15.91 17.94 -8.89
C LEU A 77 15.55 19.35 -9.39
N PRO A 78 14.87 19.47 -10.55
CA PRO A 78 14.34 20.74 -10.99
C PRO A 78 13.21 21.23 -10.06
N GLU A 79 12.86 22.50 -10.15
CA GLU A 79 11.71 23.06 -9.41
C GLU A 79 10.38 22.52 -9.97
N ILE A 80 10.31 22.40 -11.31
CA ILE A 80 9.16 21.87 -12.04
C ILE A 80 9.54 20.50 -12.62
N PHE A 81 8.75 19.48 -12.31
CA PHE A 81 8.94 18.13 -12.82
C PHE A 81 8.21 17.95 -14.15
N ASP A 82 8.90 17.39 -15.13
CA ASP A 82 8.24 16.87 -16.32
C ASP A 82 7.53 15.54 -16.02
N ASN A 83 6.67 15.11 -16.95
CA ASN A 83 5.91 13.86 -16.78
C ASN A 83 6.82 12.62 -16.65
N VAL A 84 8.02 12.64 -17.23
CA VAL A 84 8.95 11.50 -17.20
C VAL A 84 9.56 11.38 -15.80
N LEU A 85 9.98 12.50 -15.21
CA LEU A 85 10.49 12.57 -13.85
C LEU A 85 9.39 12.23 -12.84
N LEU A 86 8.17 12.74 -13.02
CA LEU A 86 7.01 12.43 -12.18
C LEU A 86 6.74 10.91 -12.13
N GLN A 87 6.70 10.26 -13.30
CA GLN A 87 6.51 8.81 -13.38
C GLN A 87 7.58 8.03 -12.61
N LYS A 88 8.83 8.48 -12.67
CA LYS A 88 9.93 7.84 -11.95
C LYS A 88 9.82 8.06 -10.44
N VAL A 89 9.63 9.30 -9.99
CA VAL A 89 9.57 9.66 -8.56
C VAL A 89 8.41 8.97 -7.84
N ILE A 90 7.25 8.80 -8.51
CA ILE A 90 6.11 8.07 -7.93
C ILE A 90 6.45 6.61 -7.61
N LEU A 91 7.34 5.96 -8.38
CA LEU A 91 7.74 4.58 -8.07
C LEU A 91 8.53 4.48 -6.76
N TYR A 92 9.29 5.53 -6.41
CA TYR A 92 9.95 5.62 -5.11
C TYR A 92 8.94 5.85 -3.98
N GLN A 93 7.97 6.76 -4.15
CA GLN A 93 6.95 7.01 -3.12
C GLN A 93 6.13 5.77 -2.74
N LYS A 94 5.92 4.85 -3.69
CA LYS A 94 5.17 3.61 -3.46
C LYS A 94 5.99 2.51 -2.77
N ASP A 95 7.30 2.68 -2.68
CA ASP A 95 8.22 1.70 -2.10
C ASP A 95 8.62 2.16 -0.68
N GLY A 96 7.96 1.59 0.33
CA GLY A 96 8.01 1.96 1.75
C GLY A 96 9.27 2.72 2.19
N GLU A 97 10.40 2.03 2.40
CA GLU A 97 11.62 2.66 2.92
C GLU A 97 12.24 3.72 2.00
N THR A 98 12.05 3.64 0.67
CA THR A 98 12.61 4.64 -0.25
C THR A 98 11.72 5.87 -0.36
N GLY A 99 10.40 5.68 -0.32
CA GLY A 99 9.41 6.76 -0.28
C GLY A 99 9.60 7.65 0.94
N GLU A 100 9.77 7.04 2.11
CA GLU A 100 10.06 7.76 3.36
C GLU A 100 11.41 8.50 3.29
N ALA A 101 12.44 7.91 2.67
CA ALA A 101 13.75 8.55 2.56
C ALA A 101 13.74 9.83 1.70
N ILE A 102 12.96 9.83 0.62
CA ILE A 102 12.87 10.98 -0.29
C ILE A 102 11.81 12.01 0.14
N TYR A 103 10.93 11.67 1.09
CA TYR A 103 9.82 12.54 1.48
C TYR A 103 10.29 13.92 1.98
N ASP A 104 11.31 13.94 2.84
CA ASP A 104 11.89 15.17 3.38
C ASP A 104 12.71 15.97 2.35
N LEU A 105 13.12 15.34 1.24
CA LEU A 105 13.88 15.99 0.17
C LEU A 105 12.97 16.80 -0.77
N LEU A 106 11.70 16.41 -0.89
CA LEU A 106 10.74 17.07 -1.76
C LEU A 106 10.15 18.30 -1.06
N SER A 107 10.19 19.45 -1.72
CA SER A 107 9.44 20.63 -1.28
C SER A 107 7.93 20.37 -1.39
N GLU A 108 7.13 21.15 -0.66
CA GLU A 108 5.66 21.04 -0.74
C GLU A 108 5.16 21.25 -2.19
N ASP A 109 5.72 22.20 -2.94
CA ASP A 109 5.37 22.40 -4.35
C ASP A 109 5.65 21.17 -5.22
N ARG A 110 6.72 20.42 -4.93
CA ARG A 110 7.04 19.16 -5.63
C ARG A 110 6.10 18.04 -5.23
N LYS A 111 5.72 17.96 -3.95
CA LYS A 111 4.71 17.01 -3.47
C LYS A 111 3.35 17.28 -4.13
N ASP A 112 2.97 18.54 -4.27
CA ASP A 112 1.74 18.95 -4.95
C ASP A 112 1.75 18.58 -6.44
N GLN A 113 2.87 18.78 -7.14
CA GLN A 113 3.03 18.33 -8.53
C GLN A 113 2.83 16.82 -8.67
N ILE A 114 3.38 16.02 -7.73
CA ILE A 114 3.19 14.58 -7.71
C ILE A 114 1.71 14.22 -7.48
N ALA A 115 1.07 14.81 -6.47
CA ALA A 115 -0.33 14.55 -6.15
C ALA A 115 -1.28 14.89 -7.32
N GLN A 116 -1.03 16.01 -8.01
CA GLN A 116 -1.79 16.40 -9.20
C GLN A 116 -1.62 15.39 -10.33
N PHE A 117 -0.39 14.90 -10.54
CA PHE A 117 -0.11 13.89 -11.57
C PHE A 117 -0.74 12.54 -11.25
N GLU A 118 -0.68 12.08 -9.99
CA GLU A 118 -1.36 10.86 -9.55
C GLU A 118 -2.87 10.95 -9.73
N ARG A 119 -3.47 12.10 -9.39
CA ARG A 119 -4.89 12.36 -9.62
C ARG A 119 -5.25 12.25 -11.10
N LYS A 120 -4.42 12.81 -11.98
CA LYS A 120 -4.62 12.72 -13.43
C LYS A 120 -4.58 11.26 -13.91
N ILE A 121 -3.61 10.46 -13.45
CA ILE A 121 -3.53 9.02 -13.76
C ILE A 121 -4.81 8.31 -13.29
N TYR A 122 -5.25 8.59 -12.06
CA TYR A 122 -6.46 7.99 -11.50
C TYR A 122 -7.72 8.34 -12.32
N GLU A 123 -7.87 9.60 -12.73
CA GLU A 123 -8.99 10.04 -13.58
C GLU A 123 -8.95 9.39 -14.98
N GLU A 124 -7.76 9.23 -15.58
CA GLU A 124 -7.56 8.51 -16.84
C GLU A 124 -7.88 7.01 -16.71
N GLU A 125 -7.49 6.36 -15.63
CA GLU A 125 -7.86 4.96 -15.37
C GLU A 125 -9.37 4.80 -15.13
N LYS A 126 -9.98 5.72 -14.39
CA LYS A 126 -11.42 5.74 -14.13
C LYS A 126 -12.22 5.90 -15.43
N THR A 127 -11.78 6.78 -16.32
CA THR A 127 -12.43 6.96 -17.64
C THR A 127 -12.26 5.74 -18.53
N LYS A 128 -11.07 5.11 -18.57
CA LYS A 128 -10.86 3.83 -19.27
C LYS A 128 -11.76 2.72 -18.74
N LYS A 129 -11.87 2.57 -17.41
CA LYS A 129 -12.80 1.60 -16.79
C LYS A 129 -14.25 1.87 -17.17
N ARG A 130 -14.68 3.15 -17.17
CA ARG A 130 -16.02 3.54 -17.63
C ARG A 130 -16.27 3.27 -19.11
N ALA A 131 -15.26 3.40 -19.95
CA ALA A 131 -15.38 3.09 -21.38
C ALA A 131 -15.59 1.58 -21.63
N LEU A 132 -15.01 0.73 -20.78
CA LEU A 132 -15.15 -0.73 -20.86
C LEU A 132 -16.47 -1.25 -20.28
N MET A 133 -17.16 -0.46 -19.46
CA MET A 133 -18.47 -0.86 -18.91
C MET A 133 -19.56 -0.85 -19.98
N THR A 134 -20.38 -1.89 -19.94
CA THR A 134 -21.61 -2.00 -20.72
C THR A 134 -22.66 -0.99 -20.24
N ASP A 135 -23.64 -0.68 -21.08
CA ASP A 135 -24.70 0.27 -20.73
C ASP A 135 -25.59 -0.22 -19.57
N GLU A 136 -25.73 -1.55 -19.41
CA GLU A 136 -26.42 -2.16 -18.27
C GLU A 136 -25.67 -1.97 -16.95
N GLU A 137 -24.34 -2.12 -16.96
CA GLU A 137 -23.49 -1.88 -15.78
C GLU A 137 -23.51 -0.41 -15.37
N LYS A 138 -23.41 0.51 -16.34
CA LYS A 138 -23.52 1.96 -16.09
C LYS A 138 -24.88 2.34 -15.50
N LYS A 139 -25.96 1.69 -15.96
CA LYS A 139 -27.31 1.93 -15.43
C LYS A 139 -27.46 1.42 -14.00
N LYS A 140 -26.96 0.23 -13.68
CA LYS A 140 -26.95 -0.31 -12.31
C LYS A 140 -26.10 0.51 -11.36
N GLU A 141 -24.92 0.96 -11.80
CA GLU A 141 -24.06 1.86 -11.00
C GLU A 141 -24.77 3.20 -10.72
N LYS A 142 -25.43 3.77 -11.73
CA LYS A 142 -26.20 5.01 -11.58
C LYS A 142 -27.37 4.84 -10.61
N GLU A 143 -28.17 3.79 -10.77
CA GLU A 143 -29.30 3.49 -9.86
C GLU A 143 -28.83 3.30 -8.42
N TRP A 144 -27.65 2.70 -8.22
CA TRP A 144 -27.04 2.56 -6.89
C TRP A 144 -26.65 3.92 -6.30
N TRP A 145 -25.95 4.78 -7.06
CA TRP A 145 -25.58 6.13 -6.59
C TRP A 145 -26.81 7.00 -6.30
N ASP A 146 -27.85 6.89 -7.12
CA ASP A 146 -29.11 7.61 -6.91
C ASP A 146 -29.80 7.16 -5.61
N GLN A 147 -29.81 5.85 -5.31
CA GLN A 147 -30.31 5.32 -4.03
C GLN A 147 -29.44 5.73 -2.84
N TYR A 148 -28.12 5.70 -2.97
CA TYR A 148 -27.18 6.13 -1.94
C TYR A 148 -27.36 7.62 -1.59
N ASN A 149 -27.49 8.49 -2.60
CA ASN A 149 -27.67 9.92 -2.39
C ASN A 149 -29.06 10.29 -1.85
N ALA A 150 -30.08 9.47 -2.13
CA ALA A 150 -31.43 9.65 -1.62
C ALA A 150 -31.63 9.16 -0.18
N ASP A 151 -30.71 8.35 0.35
CA ASP A 151 -30.76 7.84 1.72
C ASP A 151 -30.31 8.92 2.72
N PRO A 152 -31.14 9.33 3.69
CA PRO A 152 -30.76 10.29 4.73
C PRO A 152 -29.74 9.74 5.75
N LYS A 153 -29.49 8.42 5.76
CA LYS A 153 -28.40 7.77 6.53
C LYS A 153 -27.69 6.76 5.64
N PRO A 154 -26.95 7.24 4.63
CA PRO A 154 -26.40 6.39 3.60
C PRO A 154 -25.41 5.39 4.21
N ARG A 155 -25.73 4.09 4.06
CA ARG A 155 -24.81 3.02 4.44
C ARG A 155 -23.92 2.70 3.25
N PHE A 156 -22.60 2.69 3.47
CA PHE A 156 -21.64 2.28 2.47
C PHE A 156 -21.87 0.80 2.13
N ARG A 157 -22.40 0.51 0.94
CA ARG A 157 -22.46 -0.84 0.39
C ARG A 157 -21.20 -1.04 -0.45
N GLY A 158 -20.17 -1.64 0.13
CA GLY A 158 -18.85 -1.81 -0.52
C GLY A 158 -18.93 -2.49 -1.89
N ASN A 159 -17.97 -2.13 -2.75
CA ASN A 159 -17.82 -2.51 -4.16
C ASN A 159 -18.21 -3.95 -4.53
N MET A 160 -18.95 -4.08 -5.65
CA MET A 160 -18.90 -5.20 -6.63
C MET A 160 -18.55 -6.58 -6.04
N GLY A 161 -19.54 -7.24 -5.42
CA GLY A 161 -19.45 -8.66 -5.09
C GLY A 161 -18.79 -8.98 -3.75
N GLU A 162 -18.83 -8.08 -2.78
CA GLU A 162 -18.74 -8.56 -1.39
C GLU A 162 -20.02 -9.36 -1.04
N PRO A 163 -19.85 -10.48 -0.34
CA PRO A 163 -20.95 -11.40 -0.05
C PRO A 163 -21.97 -10.79 0.91
N ASP A 164 -23.25 -10.94 0.58
CA ASP A 164 -24.38 -10.34 1.31
C ASP A 164 -24.58 -11.04 2.67
N THR A 165 -23.97 -12.22 2.86
CA THR A 165 -24.03 -13.00 4.10
C THR A 165 -22.65 -13.50 4.54
N VAL A 166 -22.51 -13.81 5.83
CA VAL A 166 -21.29 -14.40 6.41
C VAL A 166 -20.94 -15.72 5.72
N ASP A 167 -21.95 -16.49 5.33
CA ASP A 167 -21.77 -17.77 4.67
C ASP A 167 -21.19 -17.57 3.27
N GLU A 168 -21.71 -16.61 2.50
CA GLU A 168 -21.12 -16.25 1.20
C GLU A 168 -19.68 -15.69 1.34
N TYR A 169 -19.35 -15.03 2.45
CA TYR A 169 -17.98 -14.58 2.77
C TYR A 169 -17.02 -15.74 2.95
N ILE A 170 -17.45 -16.70 3.73
CA ILE A 170 -16.73 -17.93 4.01
C ILE A 170 -16.51 -18.73 2.71
N LEU A 171 -17.55 -18.89 1.88
CA LEU A 171 -17.48 -19.62 0.62
C LEU A 171 -16.51 -18.98 -0.39
N ARG A 172 -16.43 -17.64 -0.40
CA ARG A 172 -15.63 -16.89 -1.38
C ARG A 172 -14.18 -16.67 -0.97
N TYR A 173 -13.94 -16.48 0.32
CA TYR A 173 -12.62 -16.11 0.85
C TYR A 173 -11.98 -17.19 1.74
N GLY A 174 -12.71 -18.25 2.10
CA GLY A 174 -12.19 -19.36 2.91
C GLY A 174 -11.77 -18.93 4.32
N VAL A 175 -12.32 -17.82 4.82
CA VAL A 175 -12.01 -17.22 6.12
C VAL A 175 -13.32 -16.80 6.77
N ASP A 176 -13.49 -17.14 8.05
CA ASP A 176 -14.64 -16.68 8.83
C ASP A 176 -14.45 -15.20 9.22
N PRO A 177 -15.30 -14.28 8.73
CA PRO A 177 -15.15 -12.86 9.01
C PRO A 177 -15.41 -12.51 10.49
N ARG A 178 -16.05 -13.39 11.27
CA ARG A 178 -16.31 -13.17 12.70
C ARG A 178 -15.10 -13.47 13.58
N THR A 179 -14.25 -14.39 13.14
CA THR A 179 -13.13 -14.90 13.95
C THR A 179 -11.77 -14.64 13.32
N GLY A 180 -11.72 -14.27 12.04
CA GLY A 180 -10.50 -13.99 11.28
C GLY A 180 -9.65 -15.23 11.00
N LYS A 181 -10.19 -16.44 11.22
CA LYS A 181 -9.47 -17.70 11.04
C LYS A 181 -9.84 -18.33 9.70
N PRO A 182 -8.87 -18.97 9.01
CA PRO A 182 -9.16 -19.73 7.79
C PRO A 182 -10.06 -20.91 8.11
N GLU A 183 -11.07 -21.12 7.27
CA GLU A 183 -11.97 -22.25 7.38
C GLU A 183 -11.28 -23.50 6.80
N THR A 184 -10.99 -24.47 7.66
CA THR A 184 -10.37 -25.72 7.23
C THR A 184 -11.36 -26.58 6.45
N ILE A 185 -10.85 -27.40 5.51
CA ILE A 185 -11.67 -28.29 4.66
C ILE A 185 -12.63 -29.15 5.51
N GLU A 186 -12.19 -29.62 6.68
CA GLU A 186 -13.02 -30.38 7.62
C GLU A 186 -14.19 -29.57 8.20
N ASN A 187 -14.00 -28.28 8.51
CA ASN A 187 -15.05 -27.41 9.02
C ASN A 187 -16.04 -27.02 7.91
N PHE A 188 -15.55 -26.82 6.69
CA PHE A 188 -16.39 -26.53 5.53
C PHE A 188 -17.40 -27.65 5.25
N PHE A 189 -16.95 -28.91 5.14
CA PHE A 189 -17.86 -30.04 4.91
C PHE A 189 -18.73 -30.39 6.13
N LYS A 190 -18.39 -29.89 7.32
CA LYS A 190 -19.22 -30.01 8.52
C LYS A 190 -20.43 -29.08 8.44
N ASN A 191 -20.23 -27.84 8.00
CA ASN A 191 -21.26 -26.79 8.00
C ASN A 191 -22.00 -26.64 6.66
N TYR A 192 -21.44 -27.14 5.55
CA TYR A 192 -22.01 -26.99 4.20
C TYR A 192 -22.16 -28.35 3.49
N THR A 193 -23.19 -28.47 2.65
CA THR A 193 -23.39 -29.56 1.68
C THR A 193 -23.26 -29.03 0.26
N ILE A 194 -22.67 -29.79 -0.65
CA ILE A 194 -22.66 -29.45 -2.07
C ILE A 194 -23.96 -29.93 -2.70
N ASP A 195 -24.72 -29.03 -3.32
CA ASP A 195 -25.91 -29.40 -4.07
C ASP A 195 -25.51 -30.17 -5.34
N PRO A 196 -25.96 -31.44 -5.50
CA PRO A 196 -25.58 -32.27 -6.63
C PRO A 196 -26.14 -31.76 -7.98
N LYS A 197 -27.09 -30.83 -7.99
CA LYS A 197 -27.66 -30.27 -9.24
C LYS A 197 -26.93 -29.03 -9.74
N THR A 198 -26.42 -28.21 -8.83
CA THR A 198 -25.82 -26.90 -9.15
C THR A 198 -24.31 -26.85 -8.91
N GLY A 199 -23.76 -27.80 -8.13
CA GLY A 199 -22.36 -27.81 -7.72
C GLY A 199 -22.01 -26.72 -6.71
N MET A 200 -23.01 -25.99 -6.20
CA MET A 200 -22.81 -24.91 -5.24
C MET A 200 -22.92 -25.43 -3.79
N PRO A 201 -22.05 -24.96 -2.89
CA PRO A 201 -22.15 -25.28 -1.46
C PRO A 201 -23.32 -24.51 -0.81
N ILE A 202 -24.21 -25.25 -0.14
CA ILE A 202 -25.38 -24.75 0.58
C ILE A 202 -25.16 -25.00 2.08
N PRO A 203 -25.47 -24.04 2.99
CA PRO A 203 -25.42 -24.26 4.43
C PRO A 203 -26.31 -25.42 4.84
N LYS A 204 -25.80 -26.34 5.66
CA LYS A 204 -26.62 -27.31 6.38
C LYS A 204 -27.28 -26.54 7.51
N GLU A 205 -28.45 -25.95 7.28
CA GLU A 205 -29.20 -25.28 8.35
C GLU A 205 -29.29 -26.18 9.59
N LYS A 206 -29.01 -25.59 10.77
CA LYS A 206 -29.21 -26.27 12.06
C LYS A 206 -30.71 -26.54 12.21
N ASN A 207 -31.10 -27.80 12.07
CA ASN A 207 -32.31 -28.29 12.73
C ASN A 207 -32.08 -28.23 14.24
N GLU A 208 -32.51 -27.14 14.86
CA GLU A 208 -33.09 -27.12 16.21
C GLU A 208 -34.38 -26.31 16.20
#